data_AF-A0A961KR76-F1
#
_entry.id   AF-A0A961KR76-F1
#
_cell.length_a   1.000
_cell.length_b   1.000
_cell.length_c   1.000
_cell.angle_alpha   90.00
_cell.angle_beta   90.00
_cell.angle_gamma   90.00
#
_symmetry.space_group_name_H-M   'P 1'
#
loop_
_entity.id
_entity.type
_entity.pdbx_description
1 polymer ?
#
loop_
_entity_poly.entity_id
_entity_poly.type
_entity_poly.pdbx_seq_one_letter_code
_entity_poly.pdbx_strand_id
1 'polypeptide(L)'
;VEDLDAIRERLQILKEELTSIMNDRLNKNMYILSVITALFLPLGFLTGLFGVNLAGMPGAANSAAFIGFVVALVLIGALQLLIFRWLRWF
;
A
#
# COMPACT_ATOMS: atom_id res chain seq x y z
N VAL A 1 -44.85 -25.35 -4.12
CA VAL A 1 -44.58 -23.92 -4.45
C VAL A 1 -43.86 -23.27 -3.28
N GLU A 2 -44.45 -23.33 -2.08
CA GLU A 2 -43.86 -22.84 -0.83
C GLU A 2 -42.46 -23.41 -0.52
N ASP A 3 -42.23 -24.72 -0.69
CA ASP A 3 -40.90 -25.32 -0.50
C ASP A 3 -39.85 -24.82 -1.51
N LEU A 4 -40.27 -24.53 -2.75
CA LEU A 4 -39.38 -24.00 -3.78
C LEU A 4 -39.01 -22.54 -3.48
N ASP A 5 -39.97 -21.77 -2.96
CA ASP A 5 -39.73 -20.39 -2.54
C ASP A 5 -38.80 -20.34 -1.32
N ALA A 6 -38.98 -21.24 -0.35
CA ALA A 6 -38.08 -21.38 0.80
C ALA A 6 -36.65 -21.78 0.39
N ILE A 7 -36.50 -22.70 -0.57
CA ILE A 7 -35.18 -23.06 -1.12
C ILE A 7 -34.56 -21.87 -1.86
N ARG A 8 -35.36 -21.13 -2.64
CA ARG A 8 -34.89 -19.94 -3.37
C ARG A 8 -34.39 -18.85 -2.42
N GLU A 9 -35.10 -18.60 -1.33
CA GLU A 9 -34.68 -17.64 -0.31
C GLU A 9 -33.36 -18.05 0.35
N ARG A 10 -33.23 -19.34 0.71
CA ARG A 10 -31.97 -19.88 1.24
C ARG A 10 -30.81 -19.76 0.26
N LEU A 11 -31.05 -20.04 -1.03
CA LEU A 11 -30.05 -19.86 -2.08
C LEU A 11 -29.62 -18.40 -2.23
N GLN A 12 -30.54 -17.46 -2.07
CA GLN A 12 -30.23 -16.05 -2.13
C GLN A 12 -29.35 -15.63 -0.95
N ILE A 13 -29.68 -16.05 0.27
CA ILE A 13 -28.86 -15.80 1.47
C ILE A 13 -27.45 -16.39 1.30
N LEU A 14 -27.33 -17.62 0.79
CA LEU A 14 -26.03 -18.24 0.53
C LEU A 14 -25.21 -17.48 -0.52
N LYS A 15 -25.85 -16.96 -1.56
CA LYS A 15 -25.18 -16.14 -2.58
C LYS A 15 -24.67 -14.82 -1.97
N GLU A 16 -25.46 -14.20 -1.11
CA GLU A 16 -25.07 -12.98 -0.40
C GLU A 16 -23.86 -13.23 0.51
N GLU A 17 -23.87 -14.34 1.26
CA GLU A 17 -22.75 -14.77 2.11
C GLU A 17 -21.46 -15.01 1.29
N LEU A 18 -21.56 -15.74 0.17
CA LEU A 18 -20.42 -15.97 -0.72
C LEU A 18 -19.86 -14.66 -1.29
N THR A 19 -20.73 -13.73 -1.64
CA THR A 19 -20.35 -12.40 -2.13
C THR A 19 -19.65 -11.60 -1.03
N SER A 20 -20.15 -11.67 0.21
CA SER A 20 -19.53 -11.05 1.38
C SER A 20 -18.10 -11.57 1.59
N ILE A 21 -17.92 -12.90 1.62
CA ILE A 21 -16.61 -13.55 1.77
C ILE A 21 -15.64 -13.14 0.64
N MET A 22 -16.15 -13.05 -0.60
CA MET A 22 -15.34 -12.60 -1.74
C MET A 22 -14.91 -11.14 -1.58
N ASN A 23 -15.83 -10.26 -1.17
CA ASN A 23 -15.55 -8.85 -0.94
C ASN A 23 -14.54 -8.64 0.19
N ASP A 24 -14.61 -9.41 1.28
CA ASP A 24 -13.63 -9.37 2.36
C ASP A 24 -12.22 -9.74 1.88
N ARG A 25 -12.11 -10.76 1.03
CA ARG A 25 -10.84 -11.15 0.40
C ARG A 25 -10.31 -10.05 -0.53
N LEU A 26 -11.18 -9.45 -1.33
CA LEU A 26 -10.82 -8.34 -2.22
C LEU A 26 -10.35 -7.12 -1.42
N ASN A 27 -11.08 -6.74 -0.37
CA ASN A 27 -10.72 -5.65 0.51
C ASN A 27 -9.37 -5.89 1.19
N LYS A 28 -9.12 -7.11 1.68
CA LYS A 28 -7.83 -7.48 2.26
C LYS A 28 -6.69 -7.37 1.24
N ASN A 29 -6.91 -7.84 0.01
CA ASN A 29 -5.90 -7.77 -1.04
C ASN A 29 -5.63 -6.32 -1.46
N MET A 30 -6.68 -5.52 -1.67
CA MET A 30 -6.55 -4.10 -1.99
C MET A 30 -5.83 -3.34 -0.88
N TYR A 31 -6.17 -3.61 0.37
CA TYR A 31 -5.49 -3.03 1.52
C TYR A 31 -3.97 -3.28 1.49
N ILE A 32 -3.56 -4.54 1.25
CA ILE A 32 -2.13 -4.88 1.13
C ILE A 32 -1.46 -4.10 -0.02
N LEU A 33 -2.11 -4.04 -1.20
CA LEU A 33 -1.60 -3.30 -2.35
C LEU A 33 -1.48 -1.79 -2.07
N SER A 34 -2.45 -1.21 -1.36
CA SER A 34 -2.42 0.20 -0.95
C SER A 34 -1.28 0.49 0.02
N VAL A 35 -1.04 -0.39 1.00
CA VAL A 35 0.09 -0.25 1.93
C VAL A 35 1.43 -0.32 1.20
N ILE A 36 1.60 -1.28 0.28
CA ILE A 36 2.79 -1.36 -0.57
C ILE A 36 2.97 -0.06 -1.36
N THR A 37 1.92 0.42 -2.03
CA THR A 37 1.97 1.65 -2.82
C THR A 37 2.36 2.86 -1.98
N ALA A 38 1.76 3.03 -0.80
CA ALA A 38 2.02 4.17 0.06
C ALA A 38 3.47 4.20 0.61
N LEU A 39 4.12 3.04 0.76
CA LEU A 39 5.53 2.94 1.11
C LEU A 39 6.44 3.23 -0.10
N PHE A 40 6.17 2.58 -1.24
CA PHE A 40 7.07 2.63 -2.40
C PHE A 40 6.93 3.88 -3.26
N LEU A 41 5.75 4.49 -3.36
CA LEU A 41 5.54 5.67 -4.20
C LEU A 41 6.45 6.86 -3.81
N PRO A 42 6.51 7.32 -2.55
CA PRO A 42 7.39 8.42 -2.14
C PRO A 42 8.88 8.06 -2.25
N LEU A 43 9.28 6.84 -1.88
CA LEU A 43 10.67 6.40 -2.03
C LEU A 43 11.07 6.32 -3.51
N GLY A 44 10.20 5.72 -4.34
CA GLY A 44 10.37 5.57 -5.78
C GLY A 44 10.44 6.92 -6.49
N PHE A 45 9.60 7.89 -6.09
CA PHE A 45 9.68 9.26 -6.58
C PHE A 45 11.04 9.90 -6.29
N LEU A 46 11.53 9.80 -5.04
CA LEU A 46 12.81 10.37 -4.64
C LEU A 46 13.97 9.71 -5.39
N THR A 47 14.00 8.38 -5.50
CA THR A 47 15.04 7.66 -6.24
C THR A 47 14.98 7.93 -7.74
N GLY A 48 13.76 8.08 -8.29
CA GLY A 48 13.56 8.42 -9.69
C GLY A 48 14.04 9.84 -10.00
N LEU A 49 13.68 10.80 -9.15
CA LEU A 49 14.15 12.18 -9.24
C LEU A 49 15.69 12.27 -9.19
N PHE A 50 16.32 11.50 -8.30
CA PHE A 50 17.78 11.44 -8.19
C PHE A 50 18.45 10.71 -9.38
N GLY A 51 17.75 9.75 -10.00
CA GLY A 51 18.22 8.99 -11.16
C GLY A 51 18.13 9.75 -12.48
N VAL A 52 17.23 10.73 -12.59
CA VAL A 52 17.33 11.76 -13.64
C VAL A 52 18.60 12.54 -13.31
N ASN A 53 19.61 12.54 -14.18
CA ASN A 53 20.87 13.26 -14.00
C ASN A 53 20.61 14.76 -13.72
N LEU A 54 20.36 15.11 -12.46
CA LEU A 54 20.16 16.47 -11.98
C LEU A 54 21.52 17.16 -11.94
N ALA A 55 22.02 17.49 -13.14
CA ALA A 55 23.22 18.28 -13.30
C ALA A 55 23.07 19.57 -12.48
N GLY A 56 24.03 19.83 -11.59
CA GLY A 56 24.01 20.98 -10.69
C GLY A 56 23.26 20.77 -9.36
N MET A 57 22.89 19.53 -8.98
CA MET A 57 22.29 19.27 -7.68
C MET A 57 23.24 19.72 -6.54
N PRO A 58 22.74 20.57 -5.60
CA PRO A 58 23.57 21.06 -4.51
C PRO A 58 24.07 19.89 -3.65
N GLY A 59 25.38 19.79 -3.48
CA GLY A 59 26.03 18.70 -2.76
C GLY A 59 26.48 17.51 -3.62
N ALA A 60 26.19 17.46 -4.93
CA ALA A 60 26.60 16.36 -5.81
C ALA A 60 28.13 16.18 -5.92
N ALA A 61 28.91 17.25 -5.70
CA ALA A 61 30.37 17.18 -5.66
C ALA A 61 30.92 16.57 -4.35
N ASN A 62 30.08 16.39 -3.33
CA ASN A 62 30.46 15.78 -2.06
C ASN A 62 30.29 14.27 -2.12
N SER A 63 31.37 13.53 -1.87
CA SER A 63 31.38 12.06 -1.83
C SER A 63 30.42 11.46 -0.78
N ALA A 64 30.05 12.21 0.26
CA ALA A 64 29.11 11.77 1.29
C ALA A 64 27.63 11.98 0.91
N ALA A 65 27.32 12.71 -0.16
CA ALA A 65 25.94 13.08 -0.51
C ALA A 65 25.07 11.85 -0.83
N PHE A 66 25.64 10.83 -1.49
CA PHE A 66 24.94 9.58 -1.78
C PHE A 66 24.54 8.83 -0.50
N ILE A 67 25.47 8.73 0.47
CA ILE A 67 25.20 8.08 1.75
C ILE A 67 24.12 8.86 2.52
N GLY A 68 24.21 10.19 2.53
CA GLY A 68 23.19 11.05 3.14
C GLY A 68 21.80 10.84 2.54
N PHE A 69 21.71 10.71 1.21
CA PHE A 69 20.46 10.41 0.51
C PHE A 69 19.89 9.04 0.91
N VAL A 70 20.72 7.99 0.95
CA VAL A 70 20.30 6.66 1.38
C VAL A 70 19.79 6.67 2.83
N VAL A 71 20.51 7.35 3.75
CA VAL A 71 20.06 7.49 5.14
C VAL A 71 18.73 8.23 5.22
N ALA A 72 18.54 9.30 4.44
CA ALA A 72 17.27 10.02 4.38
C ALA A 72 16.12 9.12 3.90
N LEU A 73 16.33 8.28 2.88
CA LEU A 73 15.31 7.33 2.42
C LEU A 73 14.95 6.30 3.49
N VAL A 74 15.94 5.78 4.22
CA VAL A 74 15.69 4.84 5.34
C VAL A 74 14.88 5.52 6.45
N LEU A 75 15.20 6.77 6.79
CA LEU A 75 14.45 7.53 7.80
C LEU A 75 13.02 7.80 7.36
N ILE A 76 12.80 8.14 6.08
CA ILE A 76 11.46 8.33 5.50
C ILE A 76 10.67 7.02 5.57
N GLY A 77 11.27 5.89 5.18
CA GLY A 77 10.63 4.58 5.28
C GLY A 77 10.29 4.21 6.73
N ALA A 78 11.19 4.44 7.68
CA ALA A 78 10.94 4.20 9.09
C ALA A 78 9.81 5.09 9.63
N LEU A 79 9.77 6.37 9.25
CA LEU A 79 8.71 7.30 9.63
C LEU A 79 7.35 6.85 9.08
N GLN A 80 7.29 6.40 7.82
CA GLN A 80 6.07 5.86 7.23
C GLN A 80 5.56 4.65 8.00
N LEU A 81 6.45 3.71 8.36
CA LEU A 81 6.09 2.55 9.18
C LEU A 81 5.58 2.95 10.57
N LEU A 82 6.21 3.95 11.20
CA LEU A 82 5.76 4.49 12.48
C LEU A 82 4.38 5.12 12.37
N ILE A 83 4.13 5.92 11.32
CA ILE A 83 2.84 6.55 11.05
C ILE A 83 1.76 5.48 10.86
N PHE A 84 2.02 4.46 10.04
CA PHE A 84 1.07 3.35 9.84
C PHE A 84 0.76 2.60 11.13
N ARG A 85 1.77 2.41 11.98
CA ARG A 85 1.59 1.78 13.30
C ARG A 85 0.81 2.66 14.27
N TRP A 86 0.97 3.98 14.20
CA TRP A 86 0.25 4.92 15.07
C TRP A 86 -1.21 5.11 14.66
N LEU A 87 -1.49 5.09 13.36
CA LEU A 87 -2.84 5.11 12.79
C LEU A 87 -3.60 3.80 13.01
N ARG A 88 -3.01 2.79 13.68
CA ARG A 88 -3.58 1.44 13.90
C ARG A 88 -4.02 0.76 12.60
N TRP A 89 -3.35 1.08 11.50
CA TRP A 89 -3.49 0.35 10.24
C TRP A 89 -2.81 -1.02 10.35
N PHE A 90 -1.83 -1.15 11.26
CA PHE A 90 -1.27 -2.43 11.73
C PHE A 90 -1.70 -2.76 13.15
#